data_AF-A0A259D2G6-F1
#
_entry.id   AF-A0A259D2G6-F1
#
_cell.length_a   1.000
_cell.length_b   1.000
_cell.length_c   1.000
_cell.angle_alpha   90.00
_cell.angle_beta   90.00
_cell.angle_gamma   90.00
#
_symmetry.space_group_name_H-M   'P 1'
#
loop_
_entity.id
_entity.type
_entity.pdbx_description
1 polymer ?
#
loop_
_entity_poly.entity_id
_entity_poly.type
_entity_poly.pdbx_seq_one_letter_code
_entity_poly.pdbx_strand_id
1 'polypeptide(L)'
;EEDAAWAAVATAWPDLFTGLERRQAEETLRHNWPDAWEAIHGRALRPGESRTRDGEAFARDHAKDWVVISAIYSDQHRGFTEVIATRGGRRDPQSEERRFLVRSGEYKVGAFGFVIDEVRHAVYDGPSSFIGWRGRAGG
;
A
#
# COMPACT_ATOMS: atom_id res chain seq x y z
N GLU A 1 -0.18 -6.88 -15.76
CA GLU A 1 -0.03 -5.62 -16.50
C GLU A 1 -1.20 -5.59 -17.47
N GLU A 2 -2.25 -4.85 -17.14
CA GLU A 2 -3.32 -4.56 -18.09
C GLU A 2 -2.84 -3.33 -18.86
N ASP A 3 -2.79 -3.42 -20.19
CA ASP A 3 -2.13 -2.43 -21.06
C ASP A 3 -2.74 -1.04 -20.88
N ALA A 4 -2.15 -0.25 -19.97
CA ALA A 4 -2.55 1.12 -19.74
C ALA A 4 -2.53 1.88 -21.08
N ALA A 5 -1.50 1.68 -21.91
CA ALA A 5 -1.40 2.29 -23.23
C ALA A 5 -2.61 2.01 -24.13
N TRP A 6 -3.18 0.79 -24.11
CA TRP A 6 -4.38 0.44 -24.86
C TRP A 6 -5.62 1.17 -24.33
N ALA A 7 -5.76 1.32 -23.01
CA ALA A 7 -6.88 2.01 -22.38
C ALA A 7 -6.95 3.51 -22.76
N ALA A 8 -5.79 4.18 -22.88
CA ALA A 8 -5.73 5.57 -23.36
C ALA A 8 -6.24 5.70 -24.81
N VAL A 9 -5.82 4.80 -25.70
CA VAL A 9 -6.24 4.76 -27.11
C VAL A 9 -7.75 4.48 -27.22
N ALA A 10 -8.25 3.49 -26.50
CA ALA A 10 -9.67 3.13 -26.52
C ALA A 10 -10.58 4.23 -25.94
N THR A 11 -10.07 5.03 -25.00
CA THR A 11 -10.80 6.19 -24.47
C THR A 11 -10.78 7.36 -25.46
N ALA A 12 -9.67 7.59 -26.16
CA ALA A 12 -9.53 8.69 -27.12
C ALA A 12 -10.30 8.47 -28.43
N TRP A 13 -10.49 7.21 -28.85
CA TRP A 13 -11.22 6.84 -30.08
C TRP A 13 -12.32 5.79 -29.82
N PRO A 14 -13.39 6.15 -29.11
CA PRO A 14 -14.39 5.19 -28.64
C PRO A 14 -15.17 4.49 -29.76
N ASP A 15 -15.27 5.11 -30.94
CA ASP A 15 -16.00 4.54 -32.09
C ASP A 15 -15.29 3.35 -32.73
N LEU A 16 -14.01 3.12 -32.39
CA LEU A 16 -13.21 2.00 -32.88
C LEU A 16 -13.35 0.74 -32.00
N PHE A 17 -14.05 0.83 -30.87
CA PHE A 17 -14.10 -0.24 -29.86
C PHE A 17 -15.53 -0.63 -29.48
N THR A 18 -15.69 -1.88 -29.05
CA THR A 18 -16.98 -2.41 -28.58
C THR A 18 -17.40 -1.78 -27.24
N GLY A 19 -18.67 -1.95 -26.84
CA GLY A 19 -19.15 -1.48 -25.54
C GLY A 19 -18.44 -2.12 -24.34
N LEU A 20 -17.97 -3.36 -24.48
CA LEU A 20 -17.22 -4.06 -23.42
C LEU A 20 -15.79 -3.49 -23.30
N GLU A 21 -15.10 -3.32 -24.43
CA GLU A 21 -13.73 -2.79 -24.46
C GLU A 21 -13.66 -1.35 -23.93
N ARG A 22 -14.66 -0.53 -24.23
CA ARG A 22 -14.77 0.82 -23.66
C ARG A 22 -14.88 0.81 -22.13
N ARG A 23 -15.66 -0.11 -21.56
CA ARG A 23 -15.80 -0.24 -20.09
C ARG A 23 -14.50 -0.71 -19.44
N GLN A 24 -13.80 -1.65 -20.06
CA GLN A 24 -12.49 -2.10 -19.58
C GLN A 24 -11.45 -0.98 -19.67
N ALA A 25 -11.40 -0.26 -20.79
CA ALA A 25 -10.51 0.90 -20.94
C ALA A 25 -10.81 1.98 -19.90
N GLU A 26 -12.08 2.26 -19.62
CA GLU A 26 -12.48 3.23 -18.58
C GLU A 26 -12.02 2.80 -17.18
N GLU A 27 -12.19 1.52 -16.83
CA GLU A 27 -11.76 0.99 -15.53
C GLU A 27 -10.23 1.00 -15.39
N THR A 28 -9.51 0.56 -16.41
CA THR A 28 -8.04 0.59 -16.45
C THR A 28 -7.52 2.02 -16.39
N LEU A 29 -8.12 2.96 -17.11
CA LEU A 29 -7.78 4.39 -17.07
C LEU A 29 -8.00 4.97 -15.67
N ARG A 30 -9.13 4.67 -15.03
CA ARG A 30 -9.48 5.14 -13.69
C ARG A 30 -8.46 4.68 -12.64
N HIS A 31 -7.99 3.44 -12.75
CA HIS A 31 -7.03 2.88 -11.81
C HIS A 31 -5.58 3.27 -12.12
N ASN A 32 -5.18 3.36 -13.39
CA ASN A 32 -3.77 3.59 -13.75
C ASN A 32 -3.43 5.07 -13.95
N TRP A 33 -4.37 5.89 -14.42
CA TRP A 33 -4.18 7.33 -14.63
C TRP A 33 -5.38 8.12 -14.10
N PRO A 34 -5.51 8.20 -12.77
CA PRO A 34 -6.62 8.90 -12.14
C PRO A 34 -6.70 10.37 -12.56
N ASP A 35 -5.58 11.08 -12.70
CA ASP A 35 -5.59 12.48 -13.15
C ASP A 35 -6.22 12.65 -14.54
N ALA A 36 -5.87 11.77 -15.48
CA ALA A 36 -6.43 11.79 -16.84
C ALA A 36 -7.93 11.45 -16.81
N TRP A 37 -8.32 10.45 -16.02
CA TRP A 37 -9.72 10.09 -15.85
C TRP A 37 -10.54 11.27 -15.29
N GLU A 38 -10.05 11.93 -14.24
CA GLU A 38 -10.72 13.07 -13.61
C GLU A 38 -10.84 14.28 -14.55
N ALA A 39 -9.80 14.54 -15.36
CA ALA A 39 -9.82 15.59 -16.37
C ALA A 39 -10.84 15.33 -17.48
N ILE A 40 -10.93 14.08 -17.96
CA ILE A 40 -11.91 13.67 -18.99
C ILE A 40 -13.34 13.76 -18.47
N HIS A 41 -13.58 13.34 -17.23
CA HIS A 41 -14.93 13.29 -16.64
C HIS A 41 -15.33 14.58 -15.90
N GLY A 42 -14.40 15.52 -15.71
CA GLY A 42 -14.62 16.75 -14.96
C GLY A 42 -15.00 16.53 -13.50
N ARG A 43 -14.61 15.38 -12.92
CA ARG A 43 -15.02 14.93 -11.58
C ARG A 43 -13.85 14.27 -10.86
N ALA A 44 -13.63 14.66 -9.61
CA ALA A 44 -12.68 13.98 -8.73
C ALA A 44 -13.17 12.57 -8.34
N LEU A 45 -12.24 11.63 -8.25
CA LEU A 45 -12.48 10.27 -7.77
C LEU A 45 -12.76 10.29 -6.27
N ARG A 46 -13.82 9.60 -5.86
CA ARG A 46 -14.19 9.40 -4.46
C ARG A 46 -13.40 8.24 -3.86
N PRO A 47 -13.32 8.15 -2.52
CA PRO A 47 -12.74 6.98 -1.87
C PRO A 47 -13.37 5.68 -2.39
N GLY A 48 -12.54 4.72 -2.78
CA GLY A 48 -12.95 3.42 -3.32
C GLY A 48 -13.12 3.38 -4.85
N GLU A 49 -13.08 4.52 -5.55
CA GLU A 49 -13.26 4.54 -7.02
C GLU A 49 -11.95 4.32 -7.77
N SER A 50 -10.80 4.59 -7.15
CA SER A 50 -9.50 4.28 -7.75
C SER A 50 -8.51 3.82 -6.70
N ARG A 51 -8.04 2.58 -6.86
CA ARG A 51 -6.96 2.02 -6.04
C ARG A 51 -5.73 2.93 -5.95
N THR A 52 -5.37 3.61 -7.03
CA THR A 52 -4.22 4.53 -7.03
C THR A 52 -4.50 5.77 -6.18
N ARG A 53 -5.65 6.43 -6.37
CA ARG A 53 -6.04 7.58 -5.52
C ARG A 53 -6.20 7.20 -4.06
N ASP A 54 -6.79 6.05 -3.79
CA ASP A 54 -6.94 5.54 -2.42
C ASP A 54 -5.59 5.24 -1.79
N GLY A 55 -4.64 4.70 -2.56
CA GLY A 55 -3.26 4.50 -2.12
C GLY A 55 -2.51 5.81 -1.85
N GLU A 56 -2.69 6.82 -2.70
CA GLU A 56 -2.14 8.16 -2.49
C GLU A 56 -2.72 8.83 -1.23
N ALA A 57 -4.04 8.71 -1.03
CA ALA A 57 -4.71 9.22 0.16
C ALA A 57 -4.17 8.53 1.42
N PHE A 58 -4.08 7.19 1.40
CA PHE A 58 -3.49 6.42 2.49
C PHE A 58 -2.04 6.86 2.78
N ALA A 59 -1.21 6.99 1.76
CA ALA A 59 0.19 7.39 1.92
C ALA A 59 0.32 8.81 2.51
N ARG A 60 -0.54 9.75 2.09
CA ARG A 60 -0.59 11.11 2.63
C ARG A 60 -1.04 11.12 4.08
N ASP A 61 -2.13 10.42 4.39
CA ASP A 61 -2.75 10.43 5.71
C ASP A 61 -1.86 9.72 6.74
N HIS A 62 -1.09 8.71 6.31
CA HIS A 62 -0.16 7.93 7.14
C HIS A 62 1.32 8.27 6.92
N ALA A 63 1.64 9.41 6.31
CA ALA A 63 3.02 9.79 5.99
C ALA A 63 3.96 9.82 7.22
N LYS A 64 3.40 10.06 8.40
CA LYS A 64 4.11 10.10 9.67
C LYS A 64 3.89 8.86 10.53
N ASP A 65 3.02 7.93 10.13
CA ASP A 65 2.72 6.75 10.94
C ASP A 65 3.67 5.60 10.60
N TRP A 66 3.80 4.65 11.52
CA TRP A 66 4.55 3.43 11.27
C TRP A 66 3.70 2.47 10.45
N VAL A 67 4.04 2.28 9.19
CA VAL A 67 3.34 1.35 8.30
C VAL A 67 4.22 0.13 8.06
N VAL A 68 3.64 -1.06 8.26
CA VAL A 68 4.33 -2.34 8.12
C VAL A 68 4.76 -2.56 6.68
N ILE A 69 6.05 -2.84 6.50
CA ILE A 69 6.67 -3.19 5.22
C ILE A 69 7.07 -4.67 5.13
N SER A 70 7.22 -5.36 6.26
CA SER A 70 7.57 -6.78 6.31
C SER A 70 7.00 -7.43 7.55
N ALA A 71 6.64 -8.72 7.46
CA ALA A 71 6.05 -9.46 8.58
C ALA A 71 6.48 -10.93 8.54
N ILE A 72 6.66 -11.52 9.72
CA ILE A 72 6.95 -12.95 9.90
C ILE A 72 6.29 -13.44 11.19
N TYR A 73 5.81 -14.70 11.19
CA TYR A 73 5.39 -15.31 12.45
C TYR A 73 6.59 -15.43 13.39
N SER A 74 6.40 -15.06 14.66
CA SER A 74 7.48 -15.12 15.63
C SER A 74 7.62 -16.53 16.19
N ASP A 75 8.81 -17.11 16.07
CA ASP A 75 9.15 -18.35 16.78
C ASP A 75 9.47 -18.09 18.26
N GLN A 76 9.87 -16.86 18.58
CA GLN A 76 10.25 -16.42 19.92
C GLN A 76 9.01 -16.11 20.78
N HIS A 77 7.99 -15.51 20.17
CA HIS A 77 6.74 -15.15 20.81
C HIS A 77 5.57 -15.87 20.13
N ARG A 78 5.28 -17.09 20.57
CA ARG A 78 4.16 -17.88 20.02
C ARG A 78 2.85 -17.10 20.08
N GLY A 79 2.14 -17.07 18.95
CA GLY A 79 0.88 -16.32 18.80
C GLY A 79 1.06 -14.84 18.41
N PHE A 80 2.30 -14.41 18.16
CA PHE A 80 2.62 -13.09 17.66
C PHE A 80 3.28 -13.15 16.28
N THR A 81 3.12 -12.05 15.55
CA THR A 81 3.76 -11.75 14.28
C THR A 81 4.73 -10.60 14.53
N GLU A 82 6.01 -10.83 14.24
CA GLU A 82 7.01 -9.78 14.18
C GLU A 82 6.81 -8.99 12.90
N VAL A 83 6.64 -7.69 13.03
CA VAL A 83 6.44 -6.78 11.90
C VAL A 83 7.51 -5.70 11.90
N ILE A 84 8.07 -5.42 10.73
CA ILE A 84 8.97 -4.29 10.50
C ILE A 84 8.15 -3.21 9.84
N ALA A 85 8.17 -2.02 10.42
CA ALA A 85 7.48 -0.85 9.92
C ALA A 85 8.45 0.31 9.70
N THR A 86 8.09 1.18 8.76
CA THR A 86 8.79 2.43 8.47
C THR A 86 7.81 3.60 8.48
N ARG A 87 8.31 4.81 8.69
CA ARG A 87 7.48 6.03 8.65
C ARG A 87 6.92 6.26 7.24
N GLY A 88 5.60 6.20 7.11
CA GLY A 88 4.87 6.28 5.84
C GLY A 88 4.97 5.03 4.96
N GLY A 89 5.50 3.91 5.47
CA GLY A 89 5.64 2.67 4.70
C GLY A 89 6.69 2.73 3.60
N ARG A 90 7.59 3.73 3.66
CA ARG A 90 8.69 3.90 2.71
C ARG A 90 9.67 2.73 2.81
N ARG A 91 10.07 2.19 1.66
CA ARG A 91 11.02 1.07 1.56
C ARG A 91 12.44 1.55 1.18
N ASP A 92 12.74 2.82 1.44
CA ASP A 92 14.03 3.40 1.12
C ASP A 92 15.11 2.88 2.08
N PRO A 93 16.36 2.63 1.61
CA PRO A 93 17.44 2.14 2.46
C PRO A 93 17.74 3.04 3.68
N GLN A 94 17.47 4.34 3.56
CA GLN A 94 17.69 5.35 4.59
C GLN A 94 16.53 5.50 5.58
N SER A 95 15.39 4.86 5.33
CA SER A 95 14.23 4.95 6.22
C SER A 95 14.53 4.24 7.55
N GLU A 96 14.18 4.90 8.66
CA GLU A 96 14.19 4.26 9.98
C GLU A 96 13.23 3.06 9.94
N GLU A 97 13.76 1.89 10.28
CA GLU A 97 12.99 0.66 10.41
C GLU A 97 12.84 0.33 11.90
N ARG A 98 11.60 0.12 12.33
CA ARG A 98 11.29 -0.29 13.70
C ARG A 98 10.48 -1.57 13.70
N ARG A 99 10.78 -2.46 14.63
CA ARG A 99 10.10 -3.74 14.77
C ARG A 99 9.11 -3.72 15.92
N PHE A 100 7.96 -4.35 15.69
CA PHE A 100 6.87 -4.46 16.64
C PHE A 100 6.38 -5.91 16.73
N LEU A 101 5.72 -6.23 17.84
CA LEU A 101 4.96 -7.46 18.00
C LEU A 101 3.47 -7.16 17.89
N VAL A 102 2.82 -7.80 16.92
CA VAL A 102 1.36 -7.76 16.73
C VAL A 102 0.81 -9.14 17.00
N ARG A 103 -0.33 -9.27 17.68
CA ARG A 103 -0.99 -10.58 17.84
C ARG A 103 -1.32 -11.15 16.47
N SER A 104 -1.02 -12.42 16.22
CA SER A 104 -1.19 -13.00 14.87
C SER A 104 -2.63 -12.98 14.37
N GLY A 105 -3.63 -13.05 15.26
CA GLY A 105 -5.04 -12.91 14.87
C GLY A 105 -5.47 -11.47 14.53
N GLU A 106 -4.69 -10.48 14.98
CA GLU A 106 -4.91 -9.06 14.72
C GLU A 106 -4.22 -8.61 13.43
N TYR A 107 -3.03 -9.15 13.14
CA TYR A 107 -2.30 -8.81 11.94
C TYR A 107 -3.01 -9.30 10.67
N LYS A 108 -3.57 -8.36 9.91
CA LYS A 108 -4.17 -8.59 8.59
C LYS A 108 -3.67 -7.53 7.64
N VAL A 109 -2.97 -7.93 6.58
CA VAL A 109 -2.50 -6.99 5.57
C VAL A 109 -3.70 -6.38 4.84
N GLY A 110 -3.86 -5.07 4.94
CA GLY A 110 -4.86 -4.31 4.19
C GLY A 110 -4.41 -4.02 2.76
N ALA A 111 -5.28 -3.41 1.95
CA ALA A 111 -5.00 -3.09 0.55
C ALA A 111 -3.78 -2.17 0.35
N PHE A 112 -3.49 -1.31 1.34
CA PHE A 112 -2.42 -0.31 1.30
C PHE A 112 -1.35 -0.49 2.39
N GLY A 113 -1.52 -1.48 3.28
CA GLY A 113 -0.61 -1.76 4.38
C GLY A 113 -1.33 -2.03 5.70
N PHE A 114 -0.55 -2.14 6.77
CA PHE A 114 -1.03 -2.22 8.15
C PHE A 114 -0.35 -1.12 8.95
N VAL A 115 -1.14 -0.26 9.59
CA VAL A 115 -0.64 0.83 10.42
C VAL A 115 -0.47 0.32 11.85
N ILE A 116 0.70 0.57 12.43
CA ILE A 116 1.00 0.24 13.81
C ILE A 116 0.29 1.22 14.74
N ASP A 117 -0.36 0.67 15.76
CA ASP A 117 -0.85 1.41 16.90
C ASP A 117 0.23 1.37 18.00
N GLU A 118 0.96 2.48 18.18
CA GLU A 118 2.07 2.55 19.15
C GLU A 118 1.63 2.34 20.61
N VAL A 119 0.33 2.43 20.92
CA VAL A 119 -0.22 2.15 22.26
C VAL A 119 -0.49 0.66 22.45
N ARG A 120 -0.88 -0.05 21.38
CA ARG A 120 -1.27 -1.47 21.43
C ARG A 120 -0.17 -2.43 20.99
N HIS A 121 0.71 -2.01 20.11
CA HIS A 121 1.77 -2.83 19.52
C HIS A 121 3.10 -2.47 20.15
N ALA A 122 3.65 -3.41 20.92
CA ALA A 122 4.91 -3.19 21.61
C ALA A 122 6.09 -3.20 20.63
N VAL A 123 7.00 -2.23 20.78
CA VAL A 123 8.30 -2.26 20.11
C VAL A 123 9.06 -3.50 20.58
N TYR A 124 9.74 -4.18 19.65
CA TYR A 124 10.45 -5.42 19.93
C TYR A 124 11.90 -5.37 19.46
N ASP A 125 12.82 -5.39 20.42
CA ASP A 125 14.28 -5.35 20.21
C ASP A 125 14.97 -6.69 20.55
N GLY A 126 14.20 -7.74 20.86
CA GLY A 126 14.73 -9.07 21.22
C GLY A 126 15.20 -9.93 20.04
N PRO A 127 15.50 -11.22 20.27
CA PRO A 127 15.87 -12.17 19.20
C PRO A 127 14.86 -12.18 18.06
N SER A 128 15.33 -12.23 16.81
CA SER A 128 14.47 -12.10 15.63
C SER A 128 14.30 -13.41 14.89
N SER A 129 13.09 -13.69 14.42
CA SER A 129 12.87 -14.69 13.37
C SER A 129 13.26 -14.15 11.98
N PHE A 130 13.51 -12.85 11.81
CA PHE A 130 14.10 -12.31 10.59
C PHE A 130 15.60 -12.63 10.51
N ILE A 131 15.99 -13.33 9.45
CA ILE A 131 17.40 -13.67 9.19
C ILE A 131 18.23 -12.39 9.05
N GLY A 132 19.28 -12.25 9.88
CA GLY A 132 20.25 -11.15 9.78
C GLY A 132 19.77 -9.78 10.27
N TRP A 133 18.65 -9.71 10.99
CA TRP A 133 18.14 -8.44 11.53
C TRP A 133 19.14 -7.78 12.49
N ARG A 134 19.51 -6.52 12.20
CA ARG A 134 20.29 -5.66 13.10
C ARG A 134 19.63 -4.31 13.43
N GLY A 135 18.43 -4.05 12.91
CA GLY A 135 17.77 -2.74 13.00
C GLY A 135 18.57 -1.65 12.29
N ARG A 136 17.95 -0.91 11.37
CA ARG A 136 18.56 0.32 10.88
C ARG A 136 18.24 1.43 11.89
N ALA A 137 19.01 1.49 12.96
CA ALA A 137 19.00 2.65 13.84
C ALA A 137 19.52 3.84 13.02
N GLY A 138 18.66 4.83 12.79
CA GLY A 138 19.06 6.09 12.19
C GLY A 138 20.21 6.69 13.00
N GLY A 139 21.32 6.99 12.31
CA GLY A 139 22.38 7.84 12.84
C GLY A 139 21.99 9.31 12.80
#